data_AF-A0A1V5YQW9-F1
#
_entry.id   AF-A0A1V5YQW9-F1
#
_cell.length_a   1.000
_cell.length_b   1.000
_cell.length_c   1.000
_cell.angle_alpha   90.00
_cell.angle_beta   90.00
_cell.angle_gamma   90.00
#
_symmetry.space_group_name_H-M   'P 1'
#
loop_
_entity.id
_entity.type
_entity.pdbx_description
1 polymer ?
#
loop_
_entity_poly.entity_id
_entity_poly.type
_entity_poly.pdbx_seq_one_letter_code
_entity_poly.pdbx_strand_id
1 'polypeptide(L)'
;MKPELAGGTNETMNGNGSLMRILPLVFYLLDKPVKERFEITRLVSSITHRHIRSVIACFYYLEFARKIIQGEEKFEIYKSFQTEISSFLVEESIQADEISIFDRLLQQNIFELSEDNIFSSGYVLDTLEAAIWCLLTTNSYSEAVLKAINLGNDTDTTGAVTGGLAGLLYGINNIPEKWLHQLARYDEIEDLANRLSIKIIS
;
A
#
# COMPACT_ATOMS: atom_id res chain seq x y z
N MET A 1 -19.66 9.96 -18.75
CA MET A 1 -18.42 9.15 -18.75
C MET A 1 -18.49 8.24 -17.53
N LYS A 2 -18.17 6.95 -17.63
CA LYS A 2 -18.16 6.07 -16.45
C LYS A 2 -16.98 6.47 -15.54
N PRO A 3 -17.07 6.40 -14.19
CA PRO A 3 -16.01 6.86 -13.29
C PRO A 3 -14.63 6.21 -13.52
N GLU A 4 -14.60 4.93 -13.86
CA GLU A 4 -13.38 4.19 -14.24
C GLU A 4 -12.69 4.74 -15.50
N LEU A 5 -13.45 5.53 -16.28
CA LEU A 5 -13.18 6.44 -17.41
C LEU A 5 -12.27 7.65 -17.11
N ALA A 6 -12.13 8.05 -15.85
CA ALA A 6 -11.58 9.36 -15.51
C ALA A 6 -10.05 9.43 -15.34
N GLY A 7 -9.39 8.36 -14.88
CA GLY A 7 -7.94 8.37 -14.63
C GLY A 7 -7.06 8.43 -15.88
N GLY A 8 -5.88 9.06 -15.73
CA GLY A 8 -4.87 9.15 -16.78
C GLY A 8 -4.23 7.79 -17.10
N THR A 9 -3.87 7.58 -18.37
CA THR A 9 -3.25 6.34 -18.88
C THR A 9 -1.80 6.52 -19.30
N ASN A 10 -1.24 7.73 -19.21
CA ASN A 10 0.13 7.99 -19.62
C ASN A 10 1.12 7.54 -18.54
N GLU A 11 2.29 7.07 -18.95
CA GLU A 11 3.39 6.66 -18.06
C GLU A 11 3.85 7.79 -17.13
N THR A 12 3.70 9.04 -17.55
CA THR A 12 4.01 10.25 -16.77
C THR A 12 2.93 10.58 -15.71
N MET A 13 1.81 9.84 -15.69
CA MET A 13 0.70 10.03 -14.76
C MET A 13 0.64 8.92 -13.70
N ASN A 14 1.80 8.44 -13.26
CA ASN A 14 1.96 7.43 -12.21
C ASN A 14 2.23 8.08 -10.83
N GLY A 15 1.41 9.08 -10.48
CA GLY A 15 1.42 9.67 -9.15
C GLY A 15 0.97 8.67 -8.09
N ASN A 16 1.43 8.85 -6.85
CA ASN A 16 1.07 8.04 -5.69
C ASN A 16 -0.35 8.32 -5.12
N GLY A 17 -1.11 9.22 -5.73
CA GLY A 17 -2.40 9.69 -5.19
C GLY A 17 -3.51 8.63 -5.11
N SER A 18 -3.42 7.54 -5.89
CA SER A 18 -4.31 6.38 -5.72
C SER A 18 -3.90 5.56 -4.49
N LEU A 19 -2.60 5.24 -4.40
CA LEU A 19 -2.00 4.44 -3.34
C LEU A 19 -2.25 5.05 -1.96
N MET A 20 -2.10 6.37 -1.82
CA MET A 20 -2.22 7.09 -0.53
C MET A 20 -3.58 6.95 0.16
N ARG A 21 -4.63 6.52 -0.55
CA ARG A 21 -6.01 6.47 -0.03
C ARG A 21 -6.69 5.12 -0.19
N ILE A 22 -5.99 4.12 -0.73
CA ILE A 22 -6.65 2.87 -1.13
C ILE A 22 -6.84 1.90 0.04
N LEU A 23 -6.10 2.06 1.15
CA LEU A 23 -6.08 1.11 2.26
C LEU A 23 -7.45 0.63 2.74
N PRO A 24 -8.49 1.48 2.95
CA PRO A 24 -9.78 1.02 3.45
C PRO A 24 -10.46 -0.04 2.57
N LEU A 25 -10.08 -0.12 1.28
CA LEU A 25 -10.58 -1.13 0.35
C LEU A 25 -10.24 -2.56 0.82
N VAL A 26 -9.12 -2.77 1.53
CA VAL A 26 -8.65 -4.09 1.95
C VAL A 26 -9.73 -4.86 2.70
N PHE A 27 -10.52 -4.18 3.53
CA PHE A 27 -11.55 -4.81 4.34
C PHE A 27 -12.73 -5.35 3.52
N TYR A 28 -13.00 -4.74 2.36
CA TYR A 28 -13.99 -5.26 1.41
C TYR A 28 -13.44 -6.42 0.55
N LEU A 29 -12.10 -6.54 0.48
CA LEU A 29 -11.43 -7.54 -0.35
C LEU A 29 -11.10 -8.84 0.36
N LEU A 30 -11.20 -8.91 1.70
CA LEU A 30 -10.66 -10.00 2.53
C LEU A 30 -10.97 -11.41 2.01
N ASP A 31 -12.24 -11.67 1.68
CA ASP A 31 -12.73 -13.00 1.30
C ASP A 31 -12.91 -13.20 -0.21
N LYS A 32 -12.53 -12.21 -1.01
CA LYS A 32 -12.73 -12.24 -2.46
C LYS A 32 -11.63 -13.04 -3.14
N PRO A 33 -11.91 -13.76 -4.25
CA PRO A 33 -10.88 -14.40 -5.07
C PRO A 33 -9.85 -13.39 -5.59
N VAL A 34 -8.58 -13.81 -5.75
CA VAL A 34 -7.47 -12.92 -6.14
C VAL A 34 -7.74 -12.12 -7.42
N LYS A 35 -8.35 -12.75 -8.43
CA LYS A 35 -8.76 -12.06 -9.67
C LYS A 35 -9.78 -10.96 -9.41
N GLU A 36 -10.76 -11.20 -8.55
CA GLU A 36 -11.76 -10.18 -8.17
C GLU A 36 -11.11 -9.04 -7.37
N ARG A 37 -10.15 -9.36 -6.48
CA ARG A 37 -9.39 -8.34 -5.72
C ARG A 37 -8.58 -7.44 -6.66
N PHE A 38 -7.88 -8.01 -7.63
CA PHE A 38 -7.15 -7.26 -8.65
C PHE A 38 -8.08 -6.37 -9.48
N GLU A 39 -9.21 -6.91 -9.94
CA GLU A 39 -10.18 -6.17 -10.75
C GLU A 39 -10.84 -5.01 -9.99
N ILE A 40 -11.24 -5.23 -8.74
CA ILE A 40 -11.79 -4.15 -7.90
C ILE A 40 -10.72 -3.09 -7.64
N THR A 41 -9.47 -3.50 -7.36
CA THR A 41 -8.34 -2.58 -7.19
C THR A 41 -8.13 -1.74 -8.44
N ARG A 42 -8.16 -2.37 -9.62
CA ARG A 42 -8.07 -1.71 -10.92
C ARG A 42 -9.16 -0.67 -11.11
N LEU A 43 -10.42 -1.02 -10.81
CA LEU A 43 -11.56 -0.11 -10.91
C LEU A 43 -11.40 1.11 -9.98
N VAL A 44 -11.05 0.89 -8.71
CA VAL A 44 -10.89 1.96 -7.72
C VAL A 44 -9.72 2.88 -8.07
N SER A 45 -8.59 2.31 -8.48
CA SER A 45 -7.42 3.11 -8.89
C SER A 45 -7.75 3.95 -10.13
N SER A 46 -8.40 3.34 -11.13
CA SER A 46 -8.72 3.95 -12.43
C SER A 46 -9.65 5.16 -12.37
N ILE A 47 -10.28 5.43 -11.24
CA ILE A 47 -11.03 6.68 -11.01
C ILE A 47 -10.11 7.90 -11.17
N THR A 48 -8.83 7.77 -10.82
CA THR A 48 -7.86 8.89 -10.95
C THR A 48 -6.52 8.49 -11.58
N HIS A 49 -6.09 7.24 -11.40
CA HIS A 49 -4.81 6.71 -11.89
C HIS A 49 -5.09 5.36 -12.56
N ARG A 50 -5.29 5.37 -13.89
CA ARG A 50 -5.65 4.16 -14.67
C ARG A 50 -4.42 3.35 -15.08
N HIS A 51 -3.25 3.97 -15.15
CA HIS A 51 -2.04 3.29 -15.61
C HIS A 51 -1.77 2.00 -14.81
N ILE A 52 -1.40 0.92 -15.51
CA ILE A 52 -1.27 -0.43 -14.93
C ILE A 52 -0.29 -0.47 -13.77
N ARG A 53 0.80 0.29 -13.84
CA ARG A 53 1.75 0.48 -12.75
C ARG A 53 1.11 0.95 -11.44
N SER A 54 0.22 1.95 -11.51
CA SER A 54 -0.52 2.42 -10.34
C SER A 54 -1.45 1.34 -9.79
N VAL A 55 -2.05 0.53 -10.67
CA VAL A 55 -2.91 -0.60 -10.30
C VAL A 55 -2.09 -1.70 -9.61
N ILE A 56 -0.94 -2.10 -10.15
CA ILE A 56 -0.05 -3.11 -9.57
C ILE A 56 0.44 -2.64 -8.19
N ALA A 57 0.86 -1.37 -8.06
CA ALA A 57 1.32 -0.84 -6.80
C ALA A 57 0.22 -0.85 -5.72
N CYS A 58 -0.99 -0.43 -6.10
CA CYS A 58 -2.16 -0.50 -5.24
C CYS A 58 -2.52 -1.94 -4.86
N PHE A 59 -2.44 -2.87 -5.81
CA PHE A 59 -2.74 -4.28 -5.59
C PHE A 59 -1.73 -4.92 -4.63
N TYR A 60 -0.44 -4.72 -4.86
CA TYR A 60 0.63 -5.17 -3.96
C TYR A 60 0.38 -4.67 -2.53
N TYR A 61 0.12 -3.37 -2.38
CA TYR A 61 -0.13 -2.74 -1.09
C TYR A 61 -1.34 -3.34 -0.36
N LEU A 62 -2.44 -3.55 -1.06
CA LEU A 62 -3.65 -4.15 -0.51
C LEU A 62 -3.49 -5.63 -0.18
N GLU A 63 -2.78 -6.40 -1.01
CA GLU A 63 -2.47 -7.79 -0.69
C GLU A 63 -1.60 -7.87 0.57
N PHE A 64 -0.60 -6.98 0.71
CA PHE A 64 0.27 -6.95 1.88
C PHE A 64 -0.55 -6.64 3.14
N ALA A 65 -1.42 -5.63 3.07
CA ALA A 65 -2.37 -5.30 4.13
C ALA A 65 -3.30 -6.48 4.47
N ARG A 66 -3.83 -7.18 3.47
CA ARG A 66 -4.73 -8.34 3.63
C ARG A 66 -4.03 -9.46 4.40
N LYS A 67 -2.78 -9.75 4.05
CA LYS A 67 -1.95 -10.77 4.68
C LYS A 67 -1.57 -10.42 6.12
N ILE A 68 -1.31 -9.14 6.42
CA ILE A 68 -1.14 -8.65 7.81
C ILE A 68 -2.42 -8.92 8.62
N ILE A 69 -3.59 -8.60 8.07
CA ILE A 69 -4.88 -8.83 8.74
C ILE A 69 -5.13 -10.32 9.01
N GLN A 70 -4.61 -11.20 8.15
CA GLN A 70 -4.66 -12.66 8.33
C GLN A 70 -3.65 -13.19 9.37
N GLY A 71 -2.84 -12.31 9.96
CA GLY A 71 -1.88 -12.66 11.00
C GLY A 71 -0.56 -13.23 10.47
N GLU A 72 -0.26 -13.06 9.17
CA GLU A 72 1.02 -13.46 8.60
C GLU A 72 2.13 -12.48 9.01
N GLU A 73 3.35 -12.98 9.18
CA GLU A 73 4.52 -12.17 9.56
C GLU A 73 5.08 -11.42 8.35
N LYS A 74 5.46 -10.14 8.52
CA LYS A 74 5.79 -9.23 7.41
C LYS A 74 6.91 -9.71 6.48
N PHE A 75 7.93 -10.42 6.96
CA PHE A 75 8.98 -10.99 6.10
C PHE A 75 8.48 -12.22 5.34
N GLU A 76 7.66 -13.07 5.97
CA GLU A 76 7.02 -14.19 5.28
C GLU A 76 6.06 -13.69 4.19
N ILE A 77 5.28 -12.63 4.45
CA ILE A 77 4.45 -11.97 3.44
C ILE A 77 5.30 -11.50 2.27
N TYR A 78 6.34 -10.70 2.55
CA TYR A 78 7.23 -10.15 1.52
C TYR A 78 7.84 -11.26 0.64
N LYS A 79 8.35 -12.32 1.28
CA LYS A 79 8.95 -13.45 0.58
C LYS A 79 7.94 -14.24 -0.25
N SER A 80 6.73 -14.46 0.26
CA SER A 80 5.67 -15.13 -0.50
C SER A 80 5.30 -14.36 -1.76
N PHE A 81 5.28 -13.02 -1.70
CA PHE A 81 4.87 -12.16 -2.83
C PHE A 81 5.82 -12.20 -4.01
N GLN A 82 7.10 -12.47 -3.78
CA GLN A 82 8.08 -12.70 -4.85
C GLN A 82 7.66 -13.85 -5.77
N THR A 83 6.86 -14.79 -5.26
CA THR A 83 6.24 -15.87 -6.06
C THR A 83 4.77 -15.58 -6.38
N GLU A 84 3.93 -15.35 -5.36
CA GLU A 84 2.47 -15.26 -5.50
C GLU A 84 2.04 -14.13 -6.46
N ILE A 85 2.57 -12.91 -6.26
CA ILE A 85 2.21 -11.75 -7.07
C ILE A 85 2.86 -11.84 -8.45
N SER A 86 4.14 -12.25 -8.52
CA SER A 86 4.85 -12.45 -9.79
C SER A 86 4.11 -13.42 -10.72
N SER A 87 3.73 -14.60 -10.21
CA SER A 87 2.97 -15.60 -10.98
C SER A 87 1.60 -15.07 -11.40
N PHE A 88 0.89 -14.40 -10.49
CA PHE A 88 -0.42 -13.82 -10.79
C PHE A 88 -0.37 -12.78 -11.91
N LEU A 89 0.60 -11.86 -11.90
CA LEU A 89 0.73 -10.82 -12.94
C LEU A 89 1.04 -11.42 -14.31
N VAL A 90 1.83 -12.48 -14.37
CA VAL A 90 2.10 -13.23 -15.61
C VAL A 90 0.84 -13.94 -16.10
N GLU A 91 0.08 -14.58 -15.22
CA GLU A 91 -1.19 -15.25 -15.55
C GLU A 91 -2.25 -14.26 -16.08
N GLU A 92 -2.29 -13.04 -15.52
CA GLU A 92 -3.15 -11.95 -15.99
C GLU A 92 -2.62 -11.25 -17.25
N SER A 93 -1.58 -11.80 -17.89
CA SER A 93 -1.00 -11.29 -19.14
C SER A 93 -0.56 -9.82 -19.07
N ILE A 94 -0.08 -9.39 -17.89
CA ILE A 94 0.54 -8.07 -17.74
C ILE A 94 1.87 -8.05 -18.51
N GLN A 95 2.16 -6.92 -19.16
CA GLN A 95 3.36 -6.78 -19.96
C GLN A 95 4.62 -6.93 -19.09
N ALA A 96 5.61 -7.68 -19.59
CA ALA A 96 6.79 -8.06 -18.83
C ALA A 96 7.67 -6.85 -18.42
N ASP A 97 7.70 -5.81 -19.25
CA ASP A 97 8.37 -4.54 -18.95
C ASP A 97 7.74 -3.86 -17.73
N GLU A 98 6.41 -3.80 -17.63
CA GLU A 98 5.71 -3.26 -16.46
C GLU A 98 5.90 -4.11 -15.21
N ILE A 99 6.01 -5.44 -15.34
CA ILE A 99 6.33 -6.32 -14.21
C ILE A 99 7.75 -6.06 -13.72
N SER A 100 8.72 -5.95 -14.63
CA SER A 100 10.15 -5.79 -14.28
C SER A 100 10.45 -4.50 -13.50
N ILE A 101 9.59 -3.49 -13.63
CA ILE A 101 9.68 -2.25 -12.84
C ILE A 101 9.55 -2.54 -11.33
N PHE A 102 8.89 -3.64 -10.94
CA PHE A 102 8.70 -4.05 -9.54
C PHE A 102 9.78 -5.04 -9.05
N ASP A 103 10.85 -5.28 -9.80
CA ASP A 103 11.87 -6.30 -9.46
C ASP A 103 12.50 -6.08 -8.07
N ARG A 104 12.60 -4.84 -7.60
CA ARG A 104 13.09 -4.56 -6.24
C ARG A 104 12.22 -5.19 -5.15
N LEU A 105 10.91 -5.31 -5.39
CA LEU A 105 9.94 -5.93 -4.49
C LEU A 105 9.72 -7.42 -4.80
N LEU A 106 9.74 -7.79 -6.09
CA LEU A 106 9.35 -9.11 -6.56
C LEU A 106 10.51 -10.10 -6.75
N GLN A 107 11.74 -9.61 -6.90
CA GLN A 107 12.91 -10.43 -7.23
C GLN A 107 14.14 -10.15 -6.34
N GLN A 108 14.11 -9.09 -5.54
CA GLN A 108 15.23 -8.65 -4.69
C GLN A 108 14.83 -8.52 -3.22
N ASN A 109 15.81 -8.28 -2.36
CA ASN A 109 15.61 -8.02 -0.94
C ASN A 109 15.67 -6.52 -0.66
N ILE A 110 14.55 -5.81 -0.82
CA ILE A 110 14.52 -4.37 -0.64
C ILE A 110 15.05 -3.95 0.75
N PHE A 111 14.77 -4.75 1.79
CA PHE A 111 15.19 -4.51 3.17
C PHE A 111 16.72 -4.55 3.39
N GLU A 112 17.50 -5.05 2.43
CA GLU A 112 18.97 -5.03 2.47
C GLU A 112 19.56 -3.74 1.87
N LEU A 113 18.75 -2.92 1.20
CA LEU A 113 19.20 -1.68 0.58
C LEU A 113 19.46 -0.61 1.64
N SER A 114 20.52 0.17 1.43
CA SER A 114 20.82 1.35 2.23
C SER A 114 19.78 2.45 2.00
N GLU A 115 19.59 3.31 3.00
CA GLU A 115 18.65 4.44 2.95
C GLU A 115 18.87 5.35 1.73
N ASP A 116 20.13 5.60 1.35
CA ASP A 116 20.49 6.41 0.16
C ASP A 116 19.95 5.87 -1.17
N ASN A 117 19.55 4.59 -1.21
CA ASN A 117 18.95 3.94 -2.38
C ASN A 117 17.43 3.84 -2.29
N ILE A 118 16.80 4.43 -1.28
CA ILE A 118 15.35 4.49 -1.13
C ILE A 118 14.87 5.89 -1.53
N PHE A 119 13.94 5.94 -2.46
CA PHE A 119 13.35 7.19 -2.95
C PHE A 119 11.94 7.35 -2.38
N SER A 120 11.57 8.59 -2.04
CA SER A 120 10.25 8.96 -1.51
C SER A 120 9.63 10.11 -2.32
N SER A 121 9.71 10.04 -3.66
CA SER A 121 9.10 11.06 -4.52
C SER A 121 7.59 10.84 -4.70
N GLY A 122 6.94 11.75 -5.45
CA GLY A 122 5.53 11.62 -5.83
C GLY A 122 5.23 10.46 -6.80
N TYR A 123 6.25 9.70 -7.22
CA TYR A 123 6.09 8.51 -8.04
C TYR A 123 5.56 7.33 -7.20
N VAL A 124 4.54 6.65 -7.71
CA VAL A 124 3.84 5.57 -6.99
C VAL A 124 4.77 4.43 -6.53
N LEU A 125 5.78 4.08 -7.34
CA LEU A 125 6.71 3.01 -7.00
C LEU A 125 7.65 3.43 -5.87
N ASP A 126 8.20 4.65 -5.94
CA ASP A 126 9.07 5.20 -4.88
C ASP A 126 8.35 5.14 -3.53
N THR A 127 7.09 5.62 -3.48
CA THR A 127 6.28 5.57 -2.26
C THR A 127 6.04 4.13 -1.76
N LEU A 128 5.70 3.20 -2.66
CA LEU A 128 5.45 1.80 -2.28
C LEU A 128 6.73 1.14 -1.74
N GLU A 129 7.83 1.28 -2.46
CA GLU A 129 9.14 0.75 -2.10
C GLU A 129 9.61 1.30 -0.75
N ALA A 130 9.52 2.62 -0.55
CA ALA A 130 9.83 3.26 0.72
C ALA A 130 8.97 2.72 1.87
N ALA A 131 7.66 2.58 1.67
CA ALA A 131 6.77 2.08 2.71
C ALA A 131 7.07 0.65 3.13
N ILE A 132 7.30 -0.25 2.16
CA ILE A 132 7.67 -1.64 2.44
C ILE A 132 9.06 -1.71 3.09
N TRP A 133 10.03 -0.93 2.61
CA TRP A 133 11.35 -0.86 3.22
C TRP A 133 11.30 -0.38 4.68
N CYS A 134 10.57 0.71 4.95
CA CYS A 134 10.38 1.21 6.32
C CYS A 134 9.74 0.15 7.22
N LEU A 135 8.69 -0.53 6.75
CA LEU A 135 8.00 -1.56 7.52
C LEU A 135 8.91 -2.76 7.82
N LEU A 136 9.67 -3.24 6.84
CA LEU A 136 10.56 -4.40 7.02
C LEU A 136 11.77 -4.08 7.91
N THR A 137 12.27 -2.85 7.89
CA THR A 137 13.49 -2.44 8.59
C THR A 137 13.27 -1.79 9.96
N THR A 138 12.05 -1.82 10.50
CA THR A 138 11.68 -1.27 11.81
C THR A 138 10.83 -2.24 12.62
N ASN A 139 10.67 -2.03 13.93
CA ASN A 139 9.95 -2.97 14.81
C ASN A 139 8.81 -2.35 15.61
N SER A 140 8.47 -1.10 15.35
CA SER A 140 7.34 -0.41 15.97
C SER A 140 6.67 0.56 15.00
N TYR A 141 5.42 0.91 15.30
CA TYR A 141 4.67 1.91 14.54
C TYR A 141 5.43 3.24 14.46
N SER A 142 5.93 3.73 15.59
CA SER A 142 6.63 5.00 15.65
C SER A 142 7.93 5.00 14.85
N GLU A 143 8.71 3.92 14.92
CA GLU A 143 9.94 3.79 14.13
C GLU A 143 9.62 3.77 12.63
N ALA A 144 8.63 2.96 12.20
CA ALA A 144 8.25 2.85 10.79
C ALA A 144 7.84 4.21 10.20
N VAL A 145 6.92 4.91 10.90
CA VAL A 145 6.39 6.20 10.44
C VAL A 145 7.44 7.31 10.47
N LEU A 146 8.24 7.40 11.55
CA LEU A 146 9.31 8.41 11.59
C LEU A 146 10.37 8.16 10.52
N LYS A 147 10.72 6.89 10.26
CA LYS A 147 11.66 6.53 9.21
C LYS A 147 11.15 6.96 7.84
N ALA A 148 9.87 6.71 7.55
CA ALA A 148 9.23 7.14 6.31
C ALA A 148 9.22 8.67 6.14
N ILE A 149 8.94 9.42 7.20
CA ILE A 149 8.97 10.90 7.18
C ILE A 149 10.40 11.41 6.96
N ASN A 150 11.40 10.78 7.59
CA ASN A 150 12.79 11.21 7.52
C ASN A 150 13.45 10.97 6.16
N LEU A 151 12.88 10.12 5.28
CA LEU A 151 13.30 10.00 3.88
C LEU A 151 13.12 11.32 3.10
N GLY A 152 12.26 12.22 3.58
CA GLY A 152 12.04 13.53 2.96
C GLY A 152 11.19 13.47 1.69
N ASN A 153 11.22 14.57 0.91
CA ASN A 153 10.49 14.73 -0.35
C ASN A 153 8.95 14.62 -0.15
N ASP A 154 8.29 13.56 -0.61
CA ASP A 154 6.85 13.32 -0.42
C ASP A 154 6.56 12.64 0.93
N THR A 155 6.81 13.40 2.00
CA THR A 155 6.75 12.90 3.38
C THR A 155 5.34 12.58 3.86
N ASP A 156 4.34 13.32 3.40
CA ASP A 156 2.93 13.12 3.76
C ASP A 156 2.41 11.81 3.17
N THR A 157 2.67 11.55 1.89
CA THR A 157 2.20 10.32 1.25
C THR A 157 2.98 9.10 1.73
N THR A 158 4.31 9.19 1.81
CA THR A 158 5.14 8.07 2.27
C THR A 158 4.84 7.72 3.73
N GLY A 159 4.64 8.74 4.58
CA GLY A 159 4.20 8.57 5.96
C GLY A 159 2.80 7.93 6.09
N ALA A 160 1.84 8.36 5.27
CA ALA A 160 0.48 7.80 5.26
C ALA A 160 0.44 6.33 4.81
N VAL A 161 1.14 5.99 3.72
CA VAL A 161 1.18 4.61 3.18
C VAL A 161 1.88 3.67 4.17
N THR A 162 3.01 4.10 4.75
CA THR A 162 3.74 3.35 5.79
C THR A 162 2.90 3.18 7.05
N GLY A 163 2.32 4.28 7.55
CA GLY A 163 1.49 4.30 8.75
C GLY A 163 0.25 3.43 8.62
N GLY A 164 -0.30 3.30 7.41
CA GLY A 164 -1.39 2.38 7.11
C GLY A 164 -1.05 0.92 7.38
N LEU A 165 0.07 0.41 6.83
CA LEU A 165 0.51 -0.96 7.07
C LEU A 165 1.00 -1.16 8.50
N ALA A 166 1.77 -0.21 9.02
CA ALA A 166 2.26 -0.27 10.40
C ALA A 166 1.11 -0.27 11.42
N GLY A 167 0.03 0.48 11.14
CA GLY A 167 -1.17 0.50 11.98
C GLY A 167 -1.89 -0.85 12.00
N LEU A 168 -1.98 -1.53 10.86
CA LEU A 168 -2.51 -2.91 10.79
C LEU A 168 -1.59 -3.91 11.50
N LEU A 169 -0.27 -3.78 11.34
CA LEU A 169 0.71 -4.72 11.86
C LEU A 169 0.88 -4.64 13.39
N TYR A 170 1.00 -3.43 13.91
CA TYR A 170 1.27 -3.20 15.33
C TYR A 170 -0.02 -2.95 16.13
N GLY A 171 -1.13 -2.61 15.47
CA GLY A 171 -2.39 -2.30 16.13
C GLY A 171 -2.42 -0.92 16.79
N ILE A 172 -3.63 -0.41 17.02
CA ILE A 172 -3.88 0.95 17.51
C ILE A 172 -3.24 1.24 18.87
N ASN A 173 -3.18 0.24 19.76
CA ASN A 173 -2.61 0.37 21.11
C ASN A 173 -1.10 0.61 21.11
N ASN A 174 -0.41 0.36 19.99
CA ASN A 174 1.01 0.60 19.83
C ASN A 174 1.32 1.91 19.09
N ILE A 175 0.29 2.71 18.76
CA ILE A 175 0.46 4.07 18.26
C ILE A 175 0.70 4.99 19.47
N PRO A 176 1.70 5.89 19.43
CA PRO A 176 1.92 6.84 20.51
C PRO A 176 0.66 7.68 20.80
N GLU A 177 0.15 7.60 22.04
CA GLU A 177 -1.07 8.30 22.47
C GLU A 177 -1.02 9.81 22.18
N LYS A 178 0.16 10.42 22.36
CA LYS A 178 0.39 11.84 22.04
C LYS A 178 0.15 12.17 20.57
N TRP A 179 0.39 11.23 19.65
CA TRP A 179 0.12 11.43 18.22
C TRP A 179 -1.37 11.32 17.93
N LEU A 180 -2.06 10.36 18.56
CA LEU A 180 -3.51 10.21 18.41
C LEU A 180 -4.26 11.47 18.87
N HIS A 181 -3.90 12.02 20.04
CA HIS A 181 -4.55 13.21 20.60
C HIS A 181 -4.26 14.51 19.82
N GLN A 182 -3.23 14.53 18.98
CA GLN A 182 -2.91 15.66 18.11
C GLN A 182 -3.49 15.51 16.70
N LEU A 183 -4.05 14.34 16.38
CA LEU A 183 -4.59 14.07 15.06
C LEU A 183 -5.83 14.93 14.81
N ALA A 184 -5.77 15.74 13.76
CA ALA A 184 -6.92 16.54 13.35
C ALA A 184 -8.10 15.64 13.02
N ARG A 185 -9.28 15.99 13.54
CA ARG A 185 -10.55 15.25 13.31
C ARG A 185 -10.50 13.79 13.78
N TYR A 186 -9.73 13.50 14.84
CA TYR A 186 -9.63 12.17 15.45
C TYR A 186 -11.01 11.52 15.64
N ASP A 187 -11.95 12.21 16.30
CA ASP A 187 -13.29 11.67 16.59
C ASP A 187 -14.07 11.30 15.31
N GLU A 188 -13.90 12.07 14.22
CA GLU A 188 -14.58 11.79 12.94
C GLU A 188 -13.96 10.60 12.21
N ILE A 189 -12.64 10.43 12.31
CA ILE A 189 -11.92 9.28 11.76
C ILE A 189 -12.33 8.01 12.52
N GLU A 190 -12.42 8.10 13.85
CA GLU A 190 -12.86 6.99 14.70
C GLU A 190 -14.32 6.60 14.40
N ASP A 191 -15.25 7.57 14.30
CA ASP A 191 -16.63 7.31 13.89
C ASP A 191 -16.70 6.64 12.51
N LEU A 192 -15.93 7.13 11.53
CA LEU A 192 -15.90 6.54 10.19
C LEU A 192 -15.39 5.10 10.21
N ALA A 193 -14.34 4.82 10.97
CA ALA A 193 -13.80 3.47 11.14
C ALA A 193 -14.83 2.54 11.80
N ASN A 194 -15.54 3.01 12.82
CA ASN A 194 -16.60 2.25 13.49
C ASN A 194 -17.76 1.93 12.55
N ARG A 195 -18.24 2.91 11.78
CA ARG A 195 -19.30 2.68 10.79
C ARG A 195 -18.88 1.72 9.68
N LEU A 196 -17.62 1.80 9.24
CA LEU A 196 -17.07 0.87 8.26
C LEU A 196 -17.05 -0.55 8.83
N SER A 197 -16.53 -0.74 10.05
CA SER A 197 -16.49 -2.03 10.76
C SER A 197 -17.87 -2.68 10.84
N ILE A 198 -18.89 -1.92 11.25
CA ILE A 198 -20.28 -2.42 11.31
C ILE A 198 -20.76 -2.91 9.94
N LYS A 199 -20.42 -2.20 8.87
CA LYS A 199 -20.85 -2.53 7.50
C LYS A 199 -20.13 -3.74 6.89
N ILE A 200 -18.92 -4.06 7.35
CA ILE A 200 -18.18 -5.23 6.88
C ILE A 200 -18.63 -6.50 7.61
N ILE A 201 -19.01 -6.37 8.88
CA ILE A 201 -19.49 -7.48 9.72
C ILE A 201 -20.95 -7.85 9.41
N SER A 202 -21.76 -6.90 8.95
CA SER A 202 -23.18 -7.09 8.60
C SER A 202 -23.39 -7.78 7.25
#